data_AF-A0A7K2FFM2-F1
#
_entry.id   AF-A0A7K2FFM2-F1
#
_cell.length_a   1.000
_cell.length_b   1.000
_cell.length_c   1.000
_cell.angle_alpha   90.00
_cell.angle_beta   90.00
_cell.angle_gamma   90.00
#
_symmetry.space_group_name_H-M   'P 1'
#
loop_
_entity.id
_entity.type
_entity.pdbx_description
1 polymer ?
#
loop_
_entity_poly.entity_id
_entity_poly.type
_entity_poly.pdbx_seq_one_letter_code
_entity_poly.pdbx_strand_id
1 'polypeptide(L)'
;MSDADTQPPVIDTSKPHAARMYDWYLGGKDNYPVDWAAAEQVQALFPQVPELARANRRFMVRAVRALAELGVRQFLDIGTGIPTDPNLHQVVQAVGPESKVVYVDNDPIVLRHA
;
A
#
# COMPACT_ATOMS: atom_id res chain seq x y z
N MET A 1 -20.54 3.09 24.15
CA MET A 1 -20.18 3.43 22.77
C MET A 1 -21.42 3.17 21.95
N SER A 2 -22.03 4.19 21.35
CA SER A 2 -23.28 4.05 20.60
C SER A 2 -23.01 3.44 19.22
N ASP A 3 -23.95 2.63 18.71
CA ASP A 3 -23.93 1.96 17.40
C ASP A 3 -23.77 2.89 16.18
N ALA A 4 -23.68 4.20 16.38
CA ALA A 4 -23.45 5.21 15.35
C ALA A 4 -22.01 5.20 14.74
N ASP A 5 -21.07 4.47 15.35
CA ASP A 5 -19.65 4.43 14.94
C ASP A 5 -19.33 3.27 13.98
N THR A 6 -20.35 2.61 13.40
CA THR A 6 -20.21 1.35 12.65
C THR A 6 -20.34 1.50 11.13
N GLN A 7 -20.50 2.71 10.60
CA GLN A 7 -20.53 2.88 9.14
C GLN A 7 -19.12 2.73 8.56
N PRO A 8 -18.92 1.84 7.55
CA PRO A 8 -17.64 1.72 6.89
C PRO A 8 -17.26 3.06 6.27
N PRO A 9 -16.01 3.51 6.44
CA PRO A 9 -15.58 4.81 5.98
C PRO A 9 -15.80 4.96 4.47
N VAL A 10 -16.37 6.10 4.06
CA VAL A 10 -16.73 6.38 2.67
C VAL A 10 -15.47 6.72 1.88
N ILE A 11 -15.30 6.06 0.73
CA ILE A 11 -14.25 6.41 -0.24
C ILE A 11 -14.68 7.69 -0.97
N ASP A 12 -14.04 8.80 -0.63
CA ASP A 12 -14.16 10.04 -1.39
C ASP A 12 -13.39 9.90 -2.71
N THR A 13 -14.11 9.80 -3.83
CA THR A 13 -13.56 9.70 -5.18
C THR A 13 -13.48 11.06 -5.89
N SER A 14 -13.78 12.15 -5.18
CA SER A 14 -13.64 13.52 -5.68
C SER A 14 -12.28 14.15 -5.37
N LYS A 15 -11.49 13.51 -4.49
CA LYS A 15 -10.16 13.96 -4.09
C LYS A 15 -9.12 12.87 -4.35
N PRO A 16 -7.93 13.22 -4.86
CA PRO A 16 -6.86 12.26 -5.04
C PRO A 16 -6.36 11.76 -3.68
N HIS A 17 -5.91 10.51 -3.64
CA HIS A 17 -5.25 9.91 -2.48
C HIS A 17 -3.89 9.30 -2.85
N ALA A 18 -2.89 9.48 -1.99
CA ALA A 18 -1.52 9.06 -2.27
C ALA A 18 -1.40 7.54 -2.55
N ALA A 19 -2.14 6.70 -1.81
CA ALA A 19 -2.15 5.26 -2.02
C ALA A 19 -2.65 4.86 -3.43
N ARG A 20 -3.68 5.56 -3.93
CA ARG A 20 -4.28 5.34 -5.25
C ARG A 20 -3.42 5.87 -6.39
N MET A 21 -2.78 7.02 -6.20
CA MET A 21 -1.76 7.53 -7.12
C MET A 21 -0.57 6.55 -7.22
N TYR A 22 -0.14 6.01 -6.08
CA TYR A 22 0.95 5.03 -6.03
C TYR A 22 0.58 3.72 -6.74
N ASP A 23 -0.64 3.22 -6.52
CA ASP A 23 -1.20 2.09 -7.26
C ASP A 23 -1.21 2.35 -8.78
N TRP A 24 -1.63 3.55 -9.21
CA TRP A 24 -1.61 3.93 -10.62
C TRP A 24 -0.19 3.92 -11.22
N TYR A 25 0.82 4.46 -10.51
CA TYR A 25 2.22 4.41 -10.97
C TYR A 25 2.74 2.97 -11.14
N LEU A 26 2.20 2.03 -10.37
CA LEU A 26 2.53 0.62 -10.45
C LEU A 26 1.73 -0.13 -11.52
N GLY A 27 0.78 0.53 -12.19
CA GLY A 27 -0.12 -0.07 -13.18
C GLY A 27 -1.28 -0.84 -12.56
N GLY A 28 -1.61 -0.56 -11.30
CA GLY A 28 -2.78 -1.09 -10.61
C GLY A 28 -4.08 -0.44 -11.08
N LYS A 29 -5.20 -0.89 -10.51
CA LYS A 29 -6.56 -0.55 -10.97
C LYS A 29 -7.45 0.05 -9.89
N ASP A 30 -6.98 0.12 -8.65
CA ASP A 30 -7.77 0.57 -7.51
C ASP A 30 -7.56 2.07 -7.31
N ASN A 31 -7.84 2.82 -8.38
CA ASN A 31 -7.59 4.24 -8.51
C ASN A 31 -8.67 4.89 -9.40
N TYR A 32 -8.91 6.19 -9.22
CA TYR A 32 -9.98 6.94 -9.86
C TYR A 32 -9.44 8.05 -10.77
N PRO A 33 -10.26 8.65 -11.67
CA PRO A 33 -9.81 9.72 -12.56
C PRO A 33 -9.13 10.91 -11.86
N VAL A 34 -9.56 11.26 -10.64
CA VAL A 34 -8.92 12.31 -9.84
C VAL A 34 -7.50 11.95 -9.42
N ASP A 35 -7.23 10.66 -9.17
CA ASP A 35 -5.90 10.15 -8.84
C ASP A 35 -5.00 10.18 -10.07
N TRP A 36 -5.52 9.82 -11.25
CA TRP A 36 -4.78 9.86 -12.51
C TRP A 36 -4.34 11.28 -12.85
N ALA A 37 -5.28 12.24 -12.79
CA ALA A 37 -4.99 13.63 -13.09
C ALA A 37 -3.92 14.22 -12.15
N ALA A 38 -3.99 13.87 -10.86
CA ALA A 38 -2.95 14.27 -9.90
C ALA A 38 -1.61 13.57 -10.17
N ALA A 39 -1.64 12.29 -10.51
CA ALA A 39 -0.45 11.49 -10.78
C ALA A 39 0.27 11.93 -12.06
N GLU A 40 -0.47 12.28 -13.11
CA GLU A 40 0.06 12.85 -14.35
C GLU A 40 0.75 14.19 -14.12
N GLN A 41 0.20 15.06 -13.25
CA GLN A 41 0.85 16.32 -12.87
C GLN A 41 2.19 16.08 -12.17
N VAL A 42 2.25 15.14 -11.24
CA VAL A 42 3.50 14.77 -10.57
C VAL A 42 4.49 14.17 -11.57
N GLN A 43 4.03 13.29 -12.46
CA GLN A 43 4.88 12.66 -13.48
C GLN A 43 5.41 13.67 -14.50
N ALA A 44 4.66 14.71 -14.84
CA ALA A 44 5.13 15.79 -15.71
C ALA A 44 6.30 16.57 -15.08
N LEU A 45 6.28 16.76 -13.75
CA LEU A 45 7.37 17.40 -13.01
C LEU A 45 8.53 16.44 -12.71
N PHE A 46 8.22 15.17 -12.50
CA PHE A 46 9.18 14.14 -12.13
C PHE A 46 8.93 12.83 -12.91
N PRO A 47 9.45 12.74 -14.15
CA PRO A 47 9.16 11.63 -15.06
C PRO A 47 9.57 10.26 -14.53
N GLN A 48 10.49 10.20 -13.57
CA GLN A 48 10.99 8.95 -12.99
C GLN A 48 10.07 8.36 -11.92
N VAL A 49 8.97 9.03 -11.53
CA VAL A 49 8.11 8.58 -10.42
C VAL A 49 7.61 7.13 -10.56
N PRO A 50 7.24 6.59 -11.75
CA PRO A 50 6.81 5.19 -11.85
C PRO A 50 7.96 4.21 -11.61
N GLU A 51 9.16 4.51 -12.10
CA GLU A 51 10.36 3.71 -11.84
C GLU A 51 10.73 3.70 -10.35
N LEU A 52 10.56 4.84 -9.69
CA LEU A 52 10.83 4.98 -8.25
C LEU A 52 9.78 4.25 -7.41
N ALA A 53 8.51 4.25 -7.79
CA ALA A 53 7.50 3.42 -7.15
C ALA A 53 7.86 1.92 -7.23
N ARG A 54 8.27 1.46 -8.41
CA ARG A 54 8.74 0.06 -8.58
C ARG A 54 10.00 -0.22 -7.77
N ALA A 55 10.95 0.71 -7.72
CA ALA A 55 12.16 0.57 -6.92
C ALA A 55 11.85 0.50 -5.43
N ASN A 56 10.90 1.31 -4.95
CA ASN A 56 10.43 1.29 -3.57
C ASN A 56 9.74 -0.04 -3.22
N ARG A 57 8.88 -0.59 -4.10
CA ARG A 57 8.33 -1.95 -3.90
C ARG A 57 9.42 -3.01 -3.81
N ARG A 58 10.41 -2.97 -4.71
CA ARG A 58 11.54 -3.91 -4.68
C ARG A 58 12.36 -3.76 -3.38
N PHE A 59 12.52 -2.53 -2.89
CA PHE A 59 13.21 -2.28 -1.62
C PHE A 59 12.45 -2.89 -0.45
N MET A 60 11.14 -2.64 -0.33
CA MET A 60 10.29 -3.22 0.71
C MET A 60 10.47 -4.75 0.76
N VAL A 61 10.35 -5.44 -0.37
CA VAL A 61 10.50 -6.91 -0.45
C VAL A 61 11.86 -7.38 0.07
N ARG A 62 12.95 -6.71 -0.31
CA ARG A 62 14.31 -7.09 0.16
C ARG A 62 14.48 -6.81 1.64
N ALA A 63 14.00 -5.67 2.12
CA ALA A 63 14.15 -5.24 3.51
C ALA A 63 13.40 -6.18 4.46
N VAL A 64 12.12 -6.46 4.19
CA VAL A 64 11.31 -7.29 5.09
C VAL A 64 11.74 -8.76 5.06
N ARG A 65 12.21 -9.26 3.90
CA ARG A 65 12.84 -10.59 3.80
C ARG A 65 14.08 -10.68 4.69
N ALA A 66 14.99 -9.70 4.58
CA ALA A 66 16.20 -9.69 5.40
C ALA A 66 15.88 -9.63 6.90
N LEU A 67 14.88 -8.84 7.31
CA LEU A 67 14.42 -8.82 8.70
C LEU A 67 13.86 -10.18 9.15
N ALA A 68 13.09 -10.86 8.30
CA ALA A 68 12.59 -12.20 8.60
C ALA A 68 13.74 -13.22 8.69
N GLU A 69 14.73 -13.16 7.80
CA GLU A 69 15.92 -14.03 7.87
C GLU A 69 16.73 -13.80 9.17
N LEU A 70 16.71 -12.57 9.71
CA LEU A 70 17.31 -12.20 11.00
C LEU A 70 16.48 -12.58 12.23
N GLY A 71 15.34 -13.25 12.05
CA GLY A 71 14.52 -13.74 13.17
C GLY A 71 13.35 -12.83 13.57
N VAL A 72 13.10 -11.71 12.88
CA VAL A 72 11.91 -10.89 13.14
C VAL A 72 10.65 -11.64 12.70
N ARG A 73 9.64 -11.70 13.58
CA ARG A 73 8.36 -12.43 13.35
C ARG A 73 7.11 -11.58 13.54
N GLN A 74 7.25 -10.33 13.93
CA GLN A 74 6.12 -9.42 14.14
C GLN A 74 6.41 -8.12 13.40
N PHE A 75 5.51 -7.75 12.50
CA PHE A 75 5.64 -6.59 11.64
C PHE A 75 4.41 -5.69 11.82
N LEU A 76 4.66 -4.39 11.93
CA LEU A 76 3.65 -3.35 11.87
C LEU A 76 3.98 -2.49 10.65
N ASP A 77 3.11 -2.51 9.66
CA ASP A 77 3.24 -1.76 8.42
C ASP A 77 2.31 -0.54 8.46
N ILE A 78 2.89 0.66 8.45
CA ILE A 78 2.17 1.93 8.60
C ILE A 78 2.20 2.66 7.25
N GLY A 79 1.03 2.87 6.66
CA GLY A 79 0.91 3.30 5.27
C GLY A 79 1.08 2.14 4.30
N THR A 80 0.36 1.04 4.54
CA THR A 80 0.48 -0.18 3.72
C THR A 80 0.16 0.06 2.24
N GLY A 81 -0.67 1.08 1.94
CA GLY A 81 -1.20 1.33 0.62
C GLY A 81 -2.09 0.21 0.08
N ILE A 82 -2.37 0.29 -1.21
CA ILE A 82 -3.18 -0.71 -1.92
C ILE A 82 -2.37 -1.99 -2.11
N PRO A 83 -2.96 -3.18 -1.88
CA PRO A 83 -2.26 -4.45 -2.03
C PRO A 83 -1.61 -4.60 -3.40
N THR A 84 -0.32 -4.93 -3.40
CA THR A 84 0.45 -5.17 -4.62
C THR A 84 1.31 -6.40 -4.40
N ASP A 85 1.19 -7.41 -5.27
CA ASP A 85 1.95 -8.64 -5.07
C ASP A 85 3.46 -8.47 -5.35
N PRO A 86 4.35 -9.08 -4.54
CA PRO A 86 4.02 -9.71 -3.26
C PRO A 86 3.78 -8.66 -2.16
N ASN A 87 2.77 -8.89 -1.32
CA ASN A 87 2.50 -8.16 -0.10
C ASN A 87 3.48 -8.56 1.02
N LEU A 88 3.67 -7.70 2.03
CA LEU A 88 4.65 -7.90 3.10
C LEU A 88 4.50 -9.27 3.78
N HIS A 89 3.28 -9.66 4.12
CA HIS A 89 2.96 -10.92 4.79
C HIS A 89 3.38 -12.13 3.95
N GLN A 90 3.13 -12.10 2.63
CA GLN A 90 3.55 -13.16 1.72
C GLN A 90 5.08 -13.29 1.71
N VAL A 91 5.82 -12.18 1.78
CA VAL A 91 7.28 -12.20 1.81
C VAL A 91 7.81 -12.78 3.13
N VAL A 92 7.32 -12.31 4.28
CA VAL A 92 7.85 -12.72 5.58
C VAL A 92 7.39 -14.11 5.99
N GLN A 93 6.17 -14.53 5.61
CA GLN A 93 5.66 -15.89 5.87
C GLN A 93 6.33 -16.95 5.01
N ALA A 94 6.85 -16.59 3.83
CA ALA A 94 7.69 -17.50 3.04
C ALA A 94 9.03 -17.83 3.73
N VAL A 95 9.50 -16.97 4.66
CA VAL A 95 10.72 -17.19 5.45
C VAL A 95 10.42 -17.83 6.80
N GLY A 96 9.39 -17.33 7.50
CA GLY A 96 8.92 -17.84 8.78
C GLY A 96 7.39 -17.89 8.81
N PRO A 97 6.75 -19.06 8.58
CA PRO A 97 5.29 -19.19 8.47
C PRO A 97 4.50 -18.67 9.68
N GLU A 98 5.13 -18.59 10.85
CA GLU A 98 4.58 -18.05 12.09
C GLU A 98 4.56 -16.51 12.15
N SER A 99 5.12 -15.83 11.15
CA SER A 99 5.21 -14.37 11.11
C SER A 99 3.83 -13.73 11.08
N LYS A 100 3.65 -12.72 11.94
CA LYS A 100 2.43 -11.91 12.06
C LYS A 100 2.65 -10.52 11.50
N VAL A 101 1.66 -10.02 10.76
CA VAL A 101 1.69 -8.68 10.17
C VAL A 101 0.41 -7.96 10.54
N VAL A 102 0.54 -6.72 10.99
CA VAL A 102 -0.55 -5.76 11.10
C VAL A 102 -0.33 -4.68 10.05
N TYR A 103 -1.33 -4.46 9.21
CA TYR A 103 -1.35 -3.37 8.25
C TYR A 103 -2.21 -2.22 8.77
N VAL A 104 -1.71 -1.00 8.59
CA VAL A 104 -2.41 0.23 8.97
C VAL A 104 -2.36 1.18 7.79
N ASP A 105 -3.52 1.71 7.41
CA ASP A 105 -3.64 2.77 6.42
C ASP A 105 -4.84 3.66 6.76
N ASN A 106 -4.83 4.90 6.27
CA ASN A 106 -5.91 5.85 6.48
C ASN A 106 -6.81 5.99 5.24
N ASP A 107 -6.44 5.42 4.08
CA ASP A 107 -7.33 5.33 2.93
C ASP A 107 -8.40 4.24 3.15
N PRO A 108 -9.69 4.58 3.19
CA PRO A 108 -10.76 3.60 3.34
C PRO A 108 -10.78 2.52 2.24
N ILE A 109 -10.17 2.76 1.07
CA ILE A 109 -10.08 1.75 0.01
C ILE A 109 -9.26 0.53 0.44
N VAL A 110 -8.22 0.73 1.25
CA VAL A 110 -7.33 -0.36 1.69
C VAL A 110 -8.11 -1.39 2.51
N LEU A 111 -9.07 -0.95 3.32
CA LEU A 111 -9.93 -1.83 4.11
C LEU A 111 -10.76 -2.79 3.24
N ARG A 112 -11.04 -2.46 1.97
CA ARG A 112 -11.77 -3.37 1.06
C ARG A 112 -11.00 -4.64 0.72
N HIS A 113 -9.70 -4.65 0.98
CA HIS A 113 -8.82 -5.77 0.68
C HIS A 113 -8.27 -6.46 1.94
N ALA A 114 -8.74 -6.04 3.13
CA ALA A 114 -8.33 -6.57 4.43
C ALA A 114 -9.10 -7.83 4.83
#